data_AF-A0A0E3K1P9-F1
#
_entry.id   AF-A0A0E3K1P9-F1
#
_cell.length_a   1.000
_cell.length_b   1.000
_cell.length_c   1.000
_cell.angle_alpha   90.00
_cell.angle_beta   90.00
_cell.angle_gamma   90.00
#
_symmetry.space_group_name_H-M   'P 1'
#
loop_
_entity.id
_entity.type
_entity.pdbx_description
1 polymer ?
#
loop_
_entity_poly.entity_id
_entity_poly.type
_entity_poly.pdbx_seq_one_letter_code
_entity_poly.pdbx_strand_id
1 'polypeptide(L)'
;MKKVFLGGLPRWNKGGKGKEGSINWKGSIGSKVKGVYDDIKFDVKIVNYHKGYLKIKYLNNKPFRINAIHFKNCHLGKLLEKITDEFKIEIGKRFKDNYRDITIVNREHREYKREKSIENRKWYQYKCNNCGFCDNRSWIEENHLMNRNTRCLVCGDKAHIVIEDINSIVANKETHWMIPYFQGGYDEAKLYSKCTEKKIVPVCPECGRVSTKEVGICNIYLNHSIGCNCSDGKSFPEKFLFIMLEKLVDKNFETQKIFDWSKNIKHDNPKLKGNKLYDFYFELNSEGYILETHGLQHYEDCFSYYGKKSKTLEEEQENDKIKENLALKNGIKKENYIILDCRKSELEWIRNSIINSKLNELFDLSSIDWKQCCEFALKSLVKMVCEIKRDNPNLTSTEISNMFKLSKTTVKKYLSKGSKIWNWVHYDPKEEMKKSGVKCAKLKCKEVEIFKDEISLGKFESCTKLEEKSEKVFGIKLAQSRISDICNPKSKRYQTLYKGFTFKYH
;
A
#
# COMPACT_ATOMS: atom_id res chain seq x y z
N MET A 1 38.39 -15.05 24.01
CA MET A 1 38.46 -16.23 24.91
C MET A 1 38.74 -15.74 26.31
N LYS A 2 37.98 -16.15 27.33
CA LYS A 2 38.17 -15.70 28.73
C LYS A 2 38.47 -16.90 29.61
N LYS A 3 39.72 -17.04 30.07
CA LYS A 3 40.15 -18.19 30.88
C LYS A 3 41.31 -17.83 31.79
N VAL A 4 41.23 -18.31 33.04
CA VAL A 4 42.36 -18.32 33.98
C VAL A 4 42.92 -19.74 34.07
N PHE A 5 44.23 -19.90 34.00
CA PHE A 5 44.89 -21.19 34.07
C PHE A 5 45.21 -21.55 35.53
N LEU A 6 44.29 -22.28 36.16
CA LEU A 6 44.34 -22.63 37.59
C LEU A 6 45.00 -23.99 37.88
N GLY A 7 45.57 -24.64 36.86
CA GLY A 7 46.13 -26.00 36.97
C GLY A 7 47.30 -26.10 37.96
N GLY A 8 48.12 -25.05 38.08
CA GLY A 8 49.27 -25.00 38.98
C GLY A 8 48.96 -24.53 40.41
N LEU A 9 47.68 -24.38 40.78
CA LEU A 9 47.31 -23.95 42.13
C LEU A 9 47.10 -25.15 43.07
N PRO A 10 47.52 -25.05 44.35
CA PRO A 10 47.26 -26.07 45.36
C PRO A 10 45.77 -26.41 45.49
N ARG A 11 45.46 -27.69 45.71
CA ARG A 11 44.10 -28.20 45.91
C ARG A 11 43.97 -28.94 47.24
N TRP A 12 42.75 -29.01 47.76
CA TRP A 12 42.46 -29.78 48.96
C TRP A 12 42.42 -31.28 48.66
N ASN A 13 43.17 -32.06 49.44
CA ASN A 13 43.14 -33.52 49.42
C ASN A 13 42.01 -34.05 50.32
N LYS A 14 41.69 -35.35 50.18
CA LYS A 14 40.73 -36.06 51.03
C LYS A 14 41.12 -35.90 52.51
N GLY A 15 40.20 -35.35 53.33
CA GLY A 15 40.44 -35.07 54.75
C GLY A 15 40.91 -33.64 55.11
N GLY A 16 41.07 -32.74 54.14
CA GLY A 16 41.40 -31.33 54.39
C GLY A 16 40.21 -30.48 54.87
N LYS A 17 40.47 -29.23 55.32
CA LYS A 17 39.43 -28.26 55.74
C LYS A 17 38.48 -27.79 54.62
N GLY A 18 38.61 -28.31 53.40
CA GLY A 18 37.84 -27.92 52.22
C GLY A 18 37.39 -29.14 51.41
N LYS A 19 36.45 -28.92 50.47
CA LYS A 19 35.98 -29.99 49.58
C LYS A 19 37.12 -30.53 48.73
N GLU A 20 37.27 -31.84 48.67
CA GLU A 20 38.30 -32.53 47.89
C GLU A 20 38.33 -32.02 46.44
N GLY A 21 39.53 -31.78 45.91
CA GLY A 21 39.74 -31.27 44.55
C GLY A 21 39.47 -29.78 44.36
N SER A 22 38.93 -29.05 45.35
CA SER A 22 38.76 -27.59 45.27
C SER A 22 40.07 -26.84 45.50
N ILE A 23 40.18 -25.62 44.94
CA ILE A 23 41.39 -24.80 45.04
C ILE A 23 41.60 -24.35 46.50
N ASN A 24 42.79 -24.62 47.04
CA ASN A 24 43.23 -24.08 48.32
C ASN A 24 43.75 -22.65 48.12
N TRP A 25 42.82 -21.68 48.14
CA TRP A 25 43.14 -20.26 47.94
C TRP A 25 44.11 -19.69 48.98
N LYS A 26 44.06 -20.18 50.24
CA LYS A 26 44.98 -19.75 51.30
C LYS A 26 46.41 -20.23 51.03
N GLY A 27 46.55 -21.47 50.55
CA GLY A 27 47.83 -22.03 50.10
C GLY A 27 48.31 -21.46 48.76
N SER A 28 47.46 -20.75 48.03
CA SER A 28 47.79 -20.11 46.73
C SER A 28 48.35 -18.70 46.88
N ILE A 29 48.51 -18.18 48.11
CA ILE A 29 49.10 -16.86 48.34
C ILE A 29 50.58 -16.89 47.90
N GLY A 30 50.98 -15.93 47.08
CA GLY A 30 52.31 -15.84 46.48
C GLY A 30 52.37 -16.42 45.06
N SER A 31 51.42 -17.29 44.68
CA SER A 31 51.39 -17.91 43.34
C SER A 31 51.10 -16.90 42.24
N LYS A 32 51.77 -17.09 41.09
CA LYS A 32 51.48 -16.40 39.82
C LYS A 32 50.49 -17.22 39.02
N VAL A 33 49.49 -16.55 38.47
CA VAL A 33 48.41 -17.18 37.71
C VAL A 33 48.30 -16.48 36.37
N LYS A 34 48.51 -17.25 35.31
CA LYS A 34 48.39 -16.77 33.93
C LYS A 34 46.95 -16.93 33.44
N GLY A 35 46.56 -16.11 32.48
CA GLY A 35 45.27 -16.23 31.81
C GLY A 35 45.21 -15.46 30.51
N VAL A 36 44.07 -15.60 29.85
CA VAL A 36 43.70 -14.86 28.64
C VAL A 36 42.34 -14.22 28.86
N TYR A 37 42.24 -12.92 28.55
CA TYR A 37 41.00 -12.16 28.53
C TYR A 37 40.85 -11.52 27.15
N ASP A 38 40.03 -12.14 26.31
CA ASP A 38 39.86 -11.77 24.90
C ASP A 38 41.20 -11.80 24.14
N ASP A 39 41.76 -10.64 23.82
CA ASP A 39 43.04 -10.40 23.15
C ASP A 39 44.22 -10.23 24.11
N ILE A 40 43.96 -10.10 25.42
CA ILE A 40 44.97 -9.82 26.45
C ILE A 40 45.47 -11.11 27.09
N LYS A 41 46.78 -11.37 27.01
CA LYS A 41 47.47 -12.34 27.88
C LYS A 41 47.91 -11.62 29.16
N PHE A 42 47.57 -12.17 30.32
CA PHE A 42 47.89 -11.55 31.61
C PHE A 42 48.54 -12.53 32.59
N ASP A 43 49.32 -11.98 33.51
CA ASP A 43 49.92 -12.68 34.65
C ASP A 43 49.61 -11.87 35.92
N VAL A 44 48.95 -12.51 36.89
CA VAL A 44 48.62 -11.88 38.17
C VAL A 44 49.20 -12.66 39.33
N LYS A 45 49.67 -11.94 40.35
CA LYS A 45 50.13 -12.53 41.61
C LYS A 45 49.02 -12.48 42.66
N ILE A 46 48.71 -13.61 43.28
CA ILE A 46 47.81 -13.65 44.44
C ILE A 46 48.60 -13.14 45.65
N VAL A 47 48.19 -12.02 46.23
CA VAL A 47 48.89 -11.40 47.36
C VAL A 47 48.19 -11.62 48.70
N ASN A 48 46.88 -11.89 48.71
CA ASN A 48 46.16 -12.23 49.93
C ASN A 48 44.86 -12.98 49.62
N TYR A 49 44.35 -13.74 50.59
CA TYR A 49 43.04 -14.37 50.57
C TYR A 49 42.36 -14.27 51.95
N HIS A 50 41.17 -13.67 51.99
CA HIS A 50 40.37 -13.54 53.21
C HIS A 50 38.87 -13.57 52.92
N LYS A 51 38.11 -14.39 53.67
CA LYS A 51 36.63 -14.50 53.61
C LYS A 51 36.07 -14.58 52.17
N GLY A 52 36.66 -15.43 51.32
CA GLY A 52 36.20 -15.64 49.93
C GLY A 52 36.68 -14.59 48.91
N TYR A 53 37.47 -13.60 49.33
CA TYR A 53 38.05 -12.58 48.45
C TYR A 53 39.55 -12.75 48.31
N LEU A 54 40.04 -12.60 47.09
CA LEU A 54 41.46 -12.49 46.74
C LEU A 54 41.84 -11.02 46.64
N LYS A 55 43.06 -10.69 47.05
CA LYS A 55 43.78 -9.51 46.56
C LYS A 55 44.79 -10.00 45.54
N ILE A 56 44.73 -9.48 44.31
CA ILE A 56 45.62 -9.85 43.21
C ILE A 56 46.38 -8.62 42.71
N LYS A 57 47.63 -8.79 42.31
CA LYS A 57 48.45 -7.73 41.73
C LYS A 57 48.69 -8.02 40.26
N TYR A 58 48.34 -7.07 39.40
CA TYR A 58 48.61 -7.08 37.97
C TYR A 58 49.58 -5.95 37.66
N LEU A 59 50.70 -6.25 37.00
CA LEU A 59 51.80 -5.30 36.76
C LEU A 59 52.23 -4.58 38.06
N ASN A 60 52.57 -3.30 37.97
CA ASN A 60 52.97 -2.47 39.11
C ASN A 60 51.79 -1.78 39.83
N ASN A 61 50.55 -2.18 39.52
CA ASN A 61 49.36 -1.55 40.08
C ASN A 61 49.12 -1.95 41.55
N LYS A 62 48.30 -1.16 42.25
CA LYS A 62 47.85 -1.47 43.61
C LYS A 62 47.06 -2.81 43.62
N PRO A 63 47.12 -3.60 44.70
CA PRO A 63 46.37 -4.85 44.78
C PRO A 63 44.86 -4.68 44.57
N PHE A 64 44.31 -5.39 43.59
CA PHE A 64 42.89 -5.39 43.23
C PHE A 64 42.14 -6.48 44.01
N ARG A 65 41.02 -6.10 44.65
CA ARG A 65 40.18 -7.02 45.41
C ARG A 65 39.13 -7.66 44.49
N ILE A 66 39.06 -8.99 44.47
CA ILE A 66 38.11 -9.75 43.67
C ILE A 66 37.58 -10.97 44.43
N ASN A 67 36.30 -11.35 44.23
CA ASN A 67 35.79 -12.60 44.78
C ASN A 67 36.51 -13.79 44.11
N ALA A 68 36.85 -14.83 44.86
CA ALA A 68 37.55 -15.99 44.33
C ALA A 68 36.79 -16.70 43.19
N ILE A 69 35.45 -16.68 43.21
CA ILE A 69 34.59 -17.21 42.14
C ILE A 69 34.69 -16.34 40.89
N HIS A 70 34.62 -15.01 41.04
CA HIS A 70 34.78 -14.09 39.91
C HIS A 70 36.18 -14.19 39.29
N PHE A 71 37.21 -14.39 40.11
CA PHE A 71 38.56 -14.66 39.62
C PHE A 71 38.63 -15.97 38.83
N LYS A 72 38.10 -17.07 39.40
CA LYS A 72 38.01 -18.37 38.73
C LYS A 72 37.32 -18.28 37.37
N ASN A 73 36.27 -17.47 37.27
CA ASN A 73 35.50 -17.29 36.04
C ASN A 73 36.09 -16.23 35.09
N CYS A 74 37.30 -15.72 35.36
CA CYS A 74 37.97 -14.69 34.57
C CYS A 74 37.16 -13.38 34.44
N HIS A 75 36.42 -12.96 35.47
CA HIS A 75 35.69 -11.68 35.49
C HIS A 75 36.64 -10.50 35.83
N LEU A 76 37.70 -10.34 35.02
CA LEU A 76 38.79 -9.39 35.24
C LEU A 76 38.66 -8.09 34.43
N GLY A 77 37.50 -7.84 33.83
CA GLY A 77 37.30 -6.72 32.91
C GLY A 77 37.59 -5.34 33.52
N LYS A 78 37.29 -5.13 34.82
CA LYS A 78 37.63 -3.87 35.53
C LYS A 78 39.13 -3.74 35.79
N LEU A 79 39.82 -4.84 36.12
CA LEU A 79 41.27 -4.83 36.36
C LEU A 79 42.06 -4.58 35.07
N LEU A 80 41.56 -5.11 33.95
CA LEU A 80 42.17 -5.04 32.63
C LEU A 80 41.62 -3.88 31.79
N GLU A 81 40.90 -2.93 32.40
CA GLU A 81 40.33 -1.72 31.78
C GLU A 81 39.36 -1.96 30.60
N LYS A 82 38.97 -3.21 30.35
CA LYS A 82 37.94 -3.57 29.36
C LYS A 82 36.53 -3.16 29.83
N ILE A 83 36.33 -2.92 31.13
CA ILE A 83 35.10 -2.38 31.74
C ILE A 83 35.45 -1.09 32.47
N THR A 84 34.96 0.05 31.97
CA THR A 84 35.18 1.40 32.49
C THR A 84 33.87 2.19 32.56
N ASP A 85 33.79 3.10 33.54
CA ASP A 85 32.70 4.06 33.71
C ASP A 85 32.87 5.32 32.83
N GLU A 86 34.02 5.46 32.17
CA GLU A 86 34.32 6.55 31.23
C GLU A 86 33.55 6.40 29.92
N PHE A 87 33.20 7.53 29.30
CA PHE A 87 32.59 7.57 27.98
C PHE A 87 33.61 7.15 26.92
N LYS A 88 33.27 6.13 26.13
CA LYS A 88 34.14 5.64 25.03
C LYS A 88 34.06 6.48 23.77
N ILE A 89 33.07 7.38 23.67
CA ILE A 89 32.74 8.11 22.46
C ILE A 89 32.81 9.61 22.74
N GLU A 90 33.51 10.32 21.87
CA GLU A 90 33.66 11.76 21.92
C GLU A 90 32.46 12.48 21.29
N ILE A 91 32.16 13.67 21.81
CA ILE A 91 31.20 14.58 21.18
C ILE A 91 31.77 15.01 19.83
N GLY A 92 30.92 15.07 18.80
CA GLY A 92 31.31 15.30 17.42
C GLY A 92 31.62 14.03 16.63
N LYS A 93 31.74 12.86 17.29
CA LYS A 93 31.95 11.59 16.58
C LYS A 93 30.76 11.29 15.66
N ARG A 94 31.06 11.07 14.38
CA ARG A 94 30.10 10.59 13.37
C ARG A 94 30.14 9.07 13.26
N PHE A 95 28.96 8.47 13.24
CA PHE A 95 28.72 7.06 12.89
C PHE A 95 27.99 7.03 11.56
N LYS A 96 28.67 6.55 10.51
CA LYS A 96 28.11 6.38 9.17
C LYS A 96 28.31 4.95 8.70
N ASP A 97 27.21 4.24 8.51
CA ASP A 97 27.15 2.88 8.00
C ASP A 97 25.85 2.68 7.20
N ASN A 98 25.59 1.47 6.72
CA ASN A 98 24.40 1.17 5.90
C ASN A 98 23.06 1.32 6.65
N TYR A 99 23.10 1.45 7.99
CA TYR A 99 21.92 1.51 8.84
C TYR A 99 21.68 2.92 9.40
N ARG A 100 22.74 3.73 9.55
CA ARG A 100 22.65 5.05 10.18
C ARG A 100 23.70 6.03 9.69
N ASP A 101 23.32 7.30 9.73
CA ASP A 101 24.23 8.44 9.63
C ASP A 101 23.88 9.43 10.75
N ILE A 102 24.64 9.38 11.84
CA ILE A 102 24.37 10.16 13.05
C ILE A 102 25.66 10.76 13.62
N THR A 103 25.53 11.91 14.28
CA THR A 103 26.62 12.62 14.95
C THR A 103 26.30 12.77 16.43
N ILE A 104 27.23 12.43 17.32
CA ILE A 104 27.04 12.59 18.76
C ILE A 104 27.17 14.07 19.14
N VAL A 105 26.18 14.59 19.87
CA VAL A 105 26.12 16.01 20.25
C VAL A 105 26.18 16.22 21.76
N ASN A 106 25.85 15.21 22.56
CA ASN A 106 25.93 15.28 24.02
C ASN A 106 26.10 13.88 24.64
N ARG A 107 26.44 13.80 25.94
CA ARG A 107 26.59 12.55 26.70
C ARG A 107 26.29 12.74 28.18
N GLU A 108 25.68 11.74 28.82
CA GLU A 108 25.36 11.77 30.25
C GLU A 108 25.30 10.35 30.86
N HIS A 109 25.40 10.26 32.18
CA HIS A 109 25.14 9.04 32.93
C HIS A 109 23.67 9.04 33.38
N ARG A 110 22.97 7.92 33.18
CA ARG A 110 21.62 7.71 33.69
C ARG A 110 21.58 6.55 34.68
N GLU A 111 20.95 6.78 35.81
CA GLU A 111 20.75 5.74 36.82
C GLU A 111 19.76 4.68 36.32
N TYR A 112 20.16 3.42 36.43
CA TYR A 112 19.32 2.27 36.14
C TYR A 112 19.20 1.41 37.40
N LYS A 113 17.99 1.39 37.97
CA LYS A 113 17.68 0.61 39.17
C LYS A 113 17.37 -0.84 38.78
N ARG A 114 18.17 -1.78 39.27
CA ARG A 114 17.85 -3.22 39.33
C ARG A 114 17.37 -3.56 40.72
N GLU A 115 16.66 -4.68 40.88
CA GLU A 115 16.10 -5.13 42.19
C GLU A 115 17.10 -5.08 43.36
N LYS A 116 18.39 -5.27 43.11
CA LYS A 116 19.44 -5.33 44.14
C LYS A 116 20.62 -4.38 43.93
N SER A 117 20.58 -3.50 42.91
CA SER A 117 21.71 -2.61 42.60
C SER A 117 21.31 -1.41 41.75
N ILE A 118 22.04 -0.30 41.91
CA ILE A 118 21.97 0.86 41.00
C ILE A 118 23.17 0.81 40.07
N GLU A 119 22.94 0.95 38.77
CA GLU A 119 23.97 0.97 37.74
C GLU A 119 23.87 2.28 36.96
N ASN A 120 24.98 3.01 36.83
CA ASN A 120 25.04 4.19 35.96
C ASN A 120 25.34 3.76 34.53
N ARG A 121 24.37 3.91 33.63
CA ARG A 121 24.54 3.62 32.22
C ARG A 121 24.94 4.88 31.46
N LYS A 122 25.78 4.70 30.44
CA LYS A 122 26.26 5.79 29.58
C LYS A 122 25.30 5.99 28.42
N TRP A 123 24.81 7.21 28.26
CA TRP A 123 23.91 7.61 27.19
C TRP A 123 24.52 8.73 26.37
N TYR A 124 24.20 8.73 25.08
CA TYR A 124 24.66 9.72 24.12
C TYR A 124 23.48 10.32 23.39
N GLN A 125 23.43 11.64 23.30
CA GLN A 125 22.49 12.33 22.44
C GLN A 125 23.07 12.40 21.03
N TYR A 126 22.25 12.11 20.03
CA TYR A 126 22.67 12.16 18.63
C TYR A 126 21.82 13.12 17.80
N LYS A 127 22.42 13.66 16.75
CA LYS A 127 21.75 14.32 15.63
C LYS A 127 21.76 13.38 14.44
N CYS A 128 20.59 13.12 13.84
CA CYS A 128 20.54 12.38 12.59
C CYS A 128 20.92 13.26 11.41
N ASN A 129 21.89 12.82 10.60
CA ASN A 129 22.34 13.56 9.43
C ASN A 129 21.42 13.37 8.22
N ASN A 130 20.54 12.35 8.23
CA ASN A 130 19.57 12.11 7.15
C ASN A 130 18.29 12.94 7.29
N CYS A 131 17.72 12.99 8.50
CA CYS A 131 16.44 13.68 8.74
C CYS A 131 16.54 14.91 9.65
N GLY A 132 17.74 15.24 10.14
CA GLY A 132 17.96 16.39 11.02
C GLY A 132 17.50 16.21 12.47
N PHE A 133 16.82 15.10 12.81
CA PHE A 133 16.27 14.85 14.15
C PHE A 133 17.33 14.97 15.25
N CYS A 134 17.08 15.86 16.22
CA CYS A 134 17.93 16.11 17.38
C CYS A 134 17.14 16.84 18.47
N ASP A 135 16.61 16.12 19.46
CA ASP A 135 15.86 16.70 20.58
C ASP A 135 16.06 15.89 21.88
N ASN A 136 15.28 16.17 22.93
CA ASN A 136 15.36 15.46 24.21
C ASN A 136 15.03 13.95 24.13
N ARG A 137 14.54 13.44 22.99
CA ARG A 137 14.27 12.02 22.74
C ARG A 137 15.37 11.36 21.91
N SER A 138 16.34 12.09 21.38
CA SER A 138 17.44 11.55 20.56
C SER A 138 18.60 10.97 21.38
N TRP A 139 18.28 10.25 22.46
CA TRP A 139 19.28 9.62 23.34
C TRP A 139 19.37 8.11 23.10
N ILE A 140 20.60 7.59 23.10
CA ILE A 140 20.90 6.17 22.91
C ILE A 140 21.96 5.67 23.90
N GLU A 141 21.76 4.49 24.48
CA GLU A 141 22.73 3.86 25.37
C GLU A 141 23.99 3.41 24.60
N GLU A 142 25.18 3.55 25.22
CA GLU A 142 26.49 3.20 24.63
C GLU A 142 26.50 1.81 23.97
N ASN A 143 25.93 0.81 24.63
CA ASN A 143 25.90 -0.56 24.13
C ASN A 143 25.06 -0.69 22.85
N HIS A 144 23.93 0.04 22.74
CA HIS A 144 23.10 0.05 21.54
C HIS A 144 23.79 0.77 20.39
N LEU A 145 24.45 1.90 20.70
CA LEU A 145 25.23 2.67 19.75
C LEU A 145 26.41 1.87 19.18
N MET A 146 27.13 1.11 20.02
CA MET A 146 28.31 0.35 19.58
C MET A 146 27.98 -1.00 18.94
N ASN A 147 26.98 -1.73 19.45
CA ASN A 147 26.82 -3.16 19.15
C ASN A 147 25.52 -3.52 18.41
N ARG A 148 24.55 -2.61 18.25
CA ARG A 148 23.21 -2.96 17.74
C ARG A 148 22.80 -2.25 16.45
N ASN A 149 23.74 -1.65 15.70
CA ASN A 149 23.47 -0.88 14.46
C ASN A 149 22.20 -0.04 14.55
N THR A 150 21.97 0.58 15.72
CA THR A 150 20.69 1.19 16.04
C THR A 150 20.46 2.39 15.15
N ARG A 151 19.31 2.40 14.47
CA ARG A 151 18.93 3.41 13.50
C ARG A 151 18.32 4.64 14.18
N CYS A 152 18.13 5.70 13.42
CA CYS A 152 17.40 6.87 13.88
C CYS A 152 15.96 6.48 14.27
N LEU A 153 15.48 7.01 15.40
CA LEU A 153 14.11 6.78 15.91
C LEU A 153 13.01 7.32 14.96
N VAL A 154 13.36 8.20 14.03
CA VAL A 154 12.41 8.90 13.14
C VAL A 154 12.49 8.36 11.73
N CYS A 155 13.68 8.29 11.13
CA CYS A 155 13.85 7.89 9.72
C CYS A 155 14.35 6.44 9.53
N GLY A 156 14.44 5.64 10.60
CA GLY A 156 14.68 4.20 10.46
C GLY A 156 13.47 3.48 9.85
N ASP A 157 13.69 2.29 9.26
CA ASP A 157 12.63 1.49 8.62
C ASP A 157 11.40 1.27 9.52
N LYS A 158 11.63 1.14 10.83
CA LYS A 158 10.60 1.19 11.86
C LYS A 158 10.76 2.46 12.67
N ALA A 159 10.06 3.51 12.29
CA ALA A 159 10.00 4.75 13.04
C ALA A 159 9.34 4.50 14.42
N HIS A 160 10.05 4.87 15.48
CA HIS A 160 9.57 4.80 16.86
C HIS A 160 8.91 6.11 17.32
N ILE A 161 9.29 7.23 16.70
CA ILE A 161 8.77 8.56 17.00
C ILE A 161 8.25 9.15 15.69
N VAL A 162 7.10 9.82 15.79
CA VAL A 162 6.52 10.60 14.69
C VAL A 162 6.81 12.07 14.94
N ILE A 163 7.30 12.75 13.91
CA ILE A 163 7.49 14.20 13.85
C ILE A 163 6.74 14.69 12.62
N GLU A 164 5.85 15.65 12.85
CA GLU A 164 4.90 16.17 11.86
C GLU A 164 5.56 16.51 10.53
N ASP A 165 6.65 17.29 10.55
CA ASP A 165 7.32 17.77 9.34
C ASP A 165 8.39 16.82 8.77
N ILE A 166 8.59 15.64 9.36
CA ILE A 166 9.68 14.72 8.95
C ILE A 166 9.14 13.40 8.41
N ASN A 167 8.38 12.65 9.24
CA ASN A 167 8.02 11.27 8.92
C ASN A 167 6.55 10.94 9.18
N SER A 168 5.74 11.94 9.51
CA SER A 168 4.28 11.77 9.57
C SER A 168 3.69 11.48 8.19
N ILE A 169 2.42 11.09 8.15
CA ILE A 169 1.64 10.97 6.90
C ILE A 169 1.49 12.34 6.21
N VAL A 170 1.48 13.43 6.96
CA VAL A 170 1.30 14.78 6.39
C VAL A 170 2.61 15.41 5.91
N ALA A 171 3.77 14.91 6.36
CA ALA A 171 5.10 15.42 5.97
C ALA A 171 5.35 15.35 4.45
N ASN A 172 4.80 14.35 3.75
CA ASN A 172 5.10 14.11 2.34
C ASN A 172 3.84 14.15 1.48
N LYS A 173 3.88 14.87 0.37
CA LYS A 173 2.76 14.99 -0.57
C LYS A 173 2.31 13.63 -1.14
N GLU A 174 3.25 12.70 -1.30
CA GLU A 174 2.97 11.33 -1.78
C GLU A 174 2.08 10.52 -0.84
N THR A 175 1.93 10.92 0.43
CA THR A 175 1.06 10.24 1.41
C THR A 175 -0.21 11.01 1.73
N HIS A 176 -0.42 12.20 1.16
CA HIS A 176 -1.61 13.01 1.42
C HIS A 176 -2.91 12.34 1.01
N TRP A 177 -2.87 11.44 0.02
CA TRP A 177 -4.03 10.63 -0.38
C TRP A 177 -4.56 9.73 0.76
N MET A 178 -3.75 9.48 1.80
CA MET A 178 -4.19 8.70 2.97
C MET A 178 -5.05 9.52 3.92
N ILE A 179 -4.90 10.85 3.96
CA ILE A 179 -5.57 11.74 4.95
C ILE A 179 -7.09 11.55 4.97
N PRO A 180 -7.79 11.44 3.82
CA PRO A 180 -9.23 11.22 3.78
C PRO A 180 -9.71 9.90 4.43
N TYR A 181 -8.83 8.95 4.75
CA TYR A 181 -9.19 7.74 5.47
C TYR A 181 -9.26 7.92 6.99
N PHE A 182 -8.70 9.01 7.53
CA PHE A 182 -8.71 9.35 8.95
C PHE A 182 -9.96 10.17 9.27
N GLN A 183 -10.69 9.79 10.33
CA GLN A 183 -11.94 10.47 10.70
C GLN A 183 -11.67 11.90 11.17
N GLY A 184 -10.58 12.12 11.90
CA GLY A 184 -10.10 13.45 12.29
C GLY A 184 -9.27 14.16 11.19
N GLY A 185 -9.22 13.60 9.98
CA GLY A 185 -8.54 14.20 8.84
C GLY A 185 -7.07 14.49 9.12
N TYR A 186 -6.65 15.74 8.83
CA TYR A 186 -5.26 16.17 8.97
C TYR A 186 -4.75 16.06 10.42
N ASP A 187 -5.56 16.48 11.38
CA ASP A 187 -5.17 16.54 12.79
C ASP A 187 -4.93 15.17 13.41
N GLU A 188 -5.64 14.15 12.92
CA GLU A 188 -5.39 12.76 13.29
C GLU A 188 -4.19 12.20 12.51
N ALA A 189 -4.14 12.39 11.18
CA ALA A 189 -3.13 11.80 10.31
C ALA A 189 -1.70 12.23 10.67
N LYS A 190 -1.49 13.46 11.15
CA LYS A 190 -0.16 13.98 11.54
C LYS A 190 0.48 13.23 12.72
N LEU A 191 -0.31 12.48 13.48
CA LEU A 191 0.15 11.71 14.64
C LEU A 191 0.80 10.36 14.26
N TYR A 192 0.73 9.97 12.99
CA TYR A 192 1.13 8.65 12.52
C TYR A 192 2.12 8.73 11.37
N SER A 193 2.97 7.70 11.26
CA SER A 193 3.78 7.44 10.06
C SER A 193 3.10 6.41 9.16
N LYS A 194 3.34 6.48 7.85
CA LYS A 194 2.63 5.69 6.83
C LYS A 194 2.71 4.16 6.96
N CYS A 195 3.76 3.63 7.58
CA CYS A 195 3.98 2.18 7.74
C CYS A 195 3.89 1.72 9.21
N THR A 196 3.20 2.46 10.08
CA THR A 196 3.03 2.05 11.48
C THR A 196 2.12 0.83 11.62
N GLU A 197 2.39 -0.01 12.63
CA GLU A 197 1.57 -1.18 13.00
C GLU A 197 0.29 -0.77 13.77
N LYS A 198 0.14 0.52 14.13
CA LYS A 198 -1.08 1.03 14.75
C LYS A 198 -2.28 0.87 13.82
N LYS A 199 -3.44 0.64 14.44
CA LYS A 199 -4.71 0.52 13.75
C LYS A 199 -5.59 1.72 14.04
N ILE A 200 -6.46 2.02 13.09
CA ILE A 200 -7.50 3.06 13.19
C ILE A 200 -8.83 2.46 12.77
N VAL A 201 -9.94 3.14 13.06
CA VAL A 201 -11.24 2.87 12.44
C VAL A 201 -11.37 3.84 11.26
N PRO A 202 -11.03 3.44 10.03
CA PRO A 202 -10.99 4.39 8.92
C PRO A 202 -12.39 4.72 8.40
N VAL A 203 -12.51 5.87 7.75
CA VAL A 203 -13.65 6.23 6.91
C VAL A 203 -13.30 6.00 5.44
N CYS A 204 -14.24 5.51 4.64
CA CYS A 204 -14.06 5.39 3.21
C CYS A 204 -14.22 6.77 2.55
N PRO A 205 -13.22 7.31 1.83
CA PRO A 205 -13.35 8.62 1.19
C PRO A 205 -14.38 8.63 0.05
N GLU A 206 -14.60 7.49 -0.61
CA GLU A 206 -15.52 7.38 -1.74
C GLU A 206 -16.99 7.34 -1.30
N CYS A 207 -17.30 6.54 -0.27
CA CYS A 207 -18.68 6.32 0.14
C CYS A 207 -19.07 6.97 1.47
N GLY A 208 -18.11 7.39 2.29
CA GLY A 208 -18.32 7.99 3.61
C GLY A 208 -18.59 6.98 4.74
N ARG A 209 -18.60 5.67 4.45
CA ARG A 209 -18.82 4.65 5.48
C ARG A 209 -17.63 4.57 6.42
N VAL A 210 -17.91 4.54 7.72
CA VAL A 210 -16.93 4.21 8.75
C VAL A 210 -16.80 2.69 8.84
N SER A 211 -15.57 2.20 8.90
CA SER A 211 -15.29 0.77 9.03
C SER A 211 -15.86 0.20 10.33
N THR A 212 -16.40 -1.02 10.29
CA THR A 212 -16.84 -1.74 11.50
C THR A 212 -15.69 -2.40 12.26
N LYS A 213 -14.49 -2.43 11.66
CA LYS A 213 -13.30 -3.06 12.21
C LYS A 213 -12.11 -2.12 12.14
N GLU A 214 -11.19 -2.28 13.07
CA GLU A 214 -9.90 -1.59 13.03
C GLU A 214 -9.04 -2.11 11.85
N VAL A 215 -8.40 -1.18 11.14
CA VAL A 215 -7.51 -1.45 10.01
C VAL A 215 -6.12 -0.87 10.31
N GLY A 216 -5.08 -1.66 10.08
CA GLY A 216 -3.69 -1.19 10.25
C GLY A 216 -3.33 -0.13 9.23
N ILE A 217 -2.73 0.98 9.67
CA ILE A 217 -2.33 2.10 8.79
C ILE A 217 -1.38 1.63 7.68
N CYS A 218 -0.42 0.76 8.01
CA CYS A 218 0.48 0.15 7.03
C CYS A 218 -0.28 -0.59 5.90
N ASN A 219 -1.38 -1.28 6.23
CA ASN A 219 -2.20 -1.97 5.23
C ASN A 219 -2.92 -0.98 4.30
N ILE A 220 -3.36 0.16 4.84
CA ILE A 220 -3.96 1.23 4.03
C ILE A 220 -2.93 1.74 3.03
N TYR A 221 -1.70 2.05 3.49
CA TYR A 221 -0.61 2.53 2.64
C TYR A 221 -0.23 1.52 1.55
N LEU A 222 -0.05 0.24 1.89
CA LEU A 222 0.37 -0.78 0.94
C LEU A 222 -0.73 -1.09 -0.10
N ASN A 223 -1.99 -1.22 0.34
CA ASN A 223 -3.09 -1.63 -0.53
C ASN A 223 -3.81 -0.46 -1.22
N HIS A 224 -3.53 0.78 -0.83
CA HIS A 224 -4.26 1.98 -1.28
C HIS A 224 -5.78 1.88 -1.09
N SER A 225 -6.21 1.12 -0.06
CA SER A 225 -7.60 0.81 0.17
C SER A 225 -7.82 0.29 1.60
N ILE A 226 -9.04 0.46 2.09
CA ILE A 226 -9.54 -0.20 3.31
C ILE A 226 -10.41 -1.43 3.01
N GLY A 227 -10.49 -1.85 1.75
CA GLY A 227 -11.32 -2.99 1.34
C GLY A 227 -12.83 -2.69 1.40
N CYS A 228 -13.24 -1.43 1.27
CA CYS A 228 -14.64 -1.04 1.33
C CYS A 228 -15.47 -1.67 0.19
N ASN A 229 -16.71 -2.07 0.48
CA ASN A 229 -17.61 -2.66 -0.51
C ASN A 229 -18.06 -1.71 -1.64
N CYS A 230 -17.75 -0.41 -1.58
CA CYS A 230 -17.93 0.49 -2.72
C CYS A 230 -16.79 0.40 -3.76
N SER A 231 -15.69 -0.29 -3.45
CA SER A 231 -14.48 -0.38 -4.28
C SER A 231 -14.74 -1.02 -5.64
N ASP A 232 -14.02 -0.58 -6.68
CA ASP A 232 -14.13 -1.11 -8.05
C ASP A 232 -13.74 -2.58 -8.23
N GLY A 233 -13.12 -3.20 -7.22
CA GLY A 233 -12.87 -4.65 -7.21
C GLY A 233 -14.12 -5.52 -7.03
N LYS A 234 -15.30 -4.92 -6.78
CA LYS A 234 -16.58 -5.63 -6.63
C LYS A 234 -17.48 -5.40 -7.84
N SER A 235 -18.22 -6.42 -8.26
CA SER A 235 -19.13 -6.31 -9.39
C SER A 235 -20.29 -5.35 -9.09
N PHE A 236 -20.89 -4.74 -10.13
CA PHE A 236 -22.06 -3.86 -9.95
C PHE A 236 -23.22 -4.56 -9.22
N PRO A 237 -23.61 -5.81 -9.56
CA PRO A 237 -24.61 -6.56 -8.82
C PRO A 237 -24.26 -6.77 -7.34
N GLU A 238 -23.02 -7.13 -7.02
CA GLU A 238 -22.59 -7.30 -5.62
C GLU A 238 -22.72 -5.98 -4.84
N LYS A 239 -22.27 -4.85 -5.40
CA LYS A 239 -22.40 -3.56 -4.70
C LYS A 239 -23.87 -3.18 -4.50
N PHE A 240 -24.70 -3.46 -5.49
CA PHE A 240 -26.14 -3.18 -5.46
C PHE A 240 -26.84 -3.99 -4.36
N LEU A 241 -26.60 -5.30 -4.32
CA LEU A 241 -27.19 -6.17 -3.30
C LEU A 241 -26.62 -5.90 -1.92
N PHE A 242 -25.34 -5.54 -1.81
CA PHE A 242 -24.73 -5.20 -0.52
C PHE A 242 -25.53 -4.10 0.22
N ILE A 243 -25.80 -2.97 -0.44
CA ILE A 243 -26.56 -1.86 0.17
C ILE A 243 -28.05 -2.21 0.36
N MET A 244 -28.62 -3.05 -0.51
CA MET A 244 -29.99 -3.51 -0.37
C MET A 244 -30.14 -4.43 0.86
N LEU A 245 -29.30 -5.46 0.99
CA LEU A 245 -29.29 -6.40 2.11
C LEU A 245 -28.95 -5.70 3.43
N GLU A 246 -28.07 -4.70 3.42
CA GLU A 246 -27.79 -3.89 4.60
C GLU A 246 -29.07 -3.29 5.23
N LYS A 247 -30.05 -2.92 4.40
CA LYS A 247 -31.36 -2.45 4.86
C LYS A 247 -32.31 -3.59 5.24
N LEU A 248 -32.33 -4.66 4.44
CA LEU A 248 -33.31 -5.75 4.59
C LEU A 248 -33.05 -6.65 5.80
N VAL A 249 -31.77 -6.88 6.14
CA VAL A 249 -31.37 -7.80 7.21
C VAL A 249 -30.56 -7.11 8.31
N ASP A 250 -30.71 -5.79 8.44
CA ASP A 250 -30.06 -4.95 9.46
C ASP A 250 -28.56 -5.27 9.65
N LYS A 251 -27.83 -5.30 8.52
CA LYS A 251 -26.39 -5.61 8.45
C LYS A 251 -25.97 -7.00 8.94
N ASN A 252 -26.90 -7.89 9.27
CA ASN A 252 -26.63 -9.24 9.72
C ASN A 252 -26.41 -10.20 8.54
N PHE A 253 -25.36 -9.94 7.76
CA PHE A 253 -24.98 -10.78 6.64
C PHE A 253 -23.47 -10.75 6.39
N GLU A 254 -22.98 -11.78 5.73
CA GLU A 254 -21.59 -11.92 5.31
C GLU A 254 -21.50 -11.87 3.78
N THR A 255 -20.52 -11.11 3.28
CA THR A 255 -20.20 -11.10 1.85
C THR A 255 -19.03 -12.03 1.56
N GLN A 256 -19.00 -12.65 0.39
CA GLN A 256 -17.87 -13.47 -0.07
C GLN A 256 -17.51 -14.57 0.95
N LYS A 257 -18.55 -15.24 1.46
CA LYS A 257 -18.48 -16.23 2.54
C LYS A 257 -17.76 -17.49 2.05
N ILE A 258 -16.79 -17.96 2.83
CA ILE A 258 -16.22 -19.30 2.69
C ILE A 258 -16.57 -20.07 3.96
N PHE A 259 -17.30 -21.16 3.81
CA PHE A 259 -17.62 -22.06 4.92
C PHE A 259 -16.49 -23.06 5.14
N ASP A 260 -16.41 -23.65 6.33
CA ASP A 260 -15.41 -24.70 6.58
C ASP A 260 -15.60 -25.91 5.68
N TRP A 261 -16.86 -26.30 5.42
CA TRP A 261 -17.22 -27.38 4.50
C TRP A 261 -16.98 -27.03 3.03
N SER A 262 -16.68 -25.78 2.70
CA SER A 262 -16.42 -25.31 1.35
C SER A 262 -14.93 -25.04 1.07
N LYS A 263 -14.05 -25.36 2.03
CA LYS A 263 -12.58 -25.21 1.89
C LYS A 263 -11.93 -26.45 1.29
N ASN A 264 -10.85 -26.23 0.55
CA ASN A 264 -9.97 -27.30 0.03
C ASN A 264 -10.70 -28.40 -0.76
N ILE A 265 -11.71 -28.04 -1.56
CA ILE A 265 -12.47 -28.99 -2.37
C ILE A 265 -11.52 -29.67 -3.36
N LYS A 266 -11.57 -31.00 -3.41
CA LYS A 266 -10.81 -31.81 -4.37
C LYS A 266 -11.65 -32.00 -5.63
N HIS A 267 -11.00 -31.89 -6.78
CA HIS A 267 -11.61 -32.13 -8.08
C HIS A 267 -10.51 -32.48 -9.08
N ASP A 268 -10.78 -33.38 -10.02
CA ASP A 268 -9.80 -33.82 -11.03
C ASP A 268 -9.39 -32.67 -11.95
N ASN A 269 -10.36 -31.83 -12.33
CA ASN A 269 -10.08 -30.54 -12.96
C ASN A 269 -9.43 -29.56 -11.95
N PRO A 270 -8.17 -29.14 -12.17
CA PRO A 270 -7.46 -28.24 -11.26
C PRO A 270 -8.01 -26.81 -11.20
N LYS A 271 -8.93 -26.42 -12.10
CA LYS A 271 -9.65 -25.13 -12.02
C LYS A 271 -10.86 -25.19 -11.08
N LEU A 272 -11.32 -26.39 -10.75
CA LEU A 272 -12.47 -26.64 -9.89
C LEU A 272 -12.07 -27.07 -8.48
N LYS A 273 -10.78 -27.24 -8.20
CA LYS A 273 -10.27 -27.47 -6.85
C LYS A 273 -10.17 -26.17 -6.03
N GLY A 274 -10.07 -26.30 -4.72
CA GLY A 274 -9.82 -25.19 -3.79
C GLY A 274 -11.08 -24.73 -3.05
N ASN A 275 -11.05 -23.50 -2.55
CA ASN A 275 -12.14 -22.97 -1.74
C ASN A 275 -13.32 -22.54 -2.63
N LYS A 276 -14.54 -22.78 -2.15
CA LYS A 276 -15.77 -22.27 -2.76
C LYS A 276 -16.30 -21.09 -1.96
N LEU A 277 -16.42 -19.97 -2.65
CA LEU A 277 -16.83 -18.67 -2.14
C LEU A 277 -18.27 -18.42 -2.57
N TYR A 278 -19.10 -17.95 -1.65
CA TYR A 278 -20.49 -17.56 -1.90
C TYR A 278 -20.66 -16.05 -1.80
N ASP A 279 -21.42 -15.43 -2.71
CA ASP A 279 -21.47 -13.97 -2.81
C ASP A 279 -22.05 -13.32 -1.54
N PHE A 280 -23.17 -13.85 -1.03
CA PHE A 280 -23.75 -13.43 0.25
C PHE A 280 -24.30 -14.62 1.05
N TYR A 281 -24.22 -14.49 2.37
CA TYR A 281 -24.85 -15.37 3.34
C TYR A 281 -25.55 -14.54 4.42
N PHE A 282 -26.78 -14.89 4.77
CA PHE A 282 -27.48 -14.31 5.91
C PHE A 282 -28.36 -15.35 6.58
N GLU A 283 -28.75 -15.09 7.82
CA GLU A 283 -29.66 -15.94 8.58
C GLU A 283 -30.93 -15.17 8.91
N LEU A 284 -32.08 -15.79 8.65
CA LEU A 284 -33.39 -15.27 9.00
C LEU A 284 -34.20 -16.38 9.66
N ASN A 285 -34.79 -16.11 10.82
CA ASN A 285 -35.59 -17.10 11.58
C ASN A 285 -34.86 -18.43 11.82
N SER A 286 -33.56 -18.37 12.13
CA SER A 286 -32.68 -19.54 12.32
C SER A 286 -32.47 -20.42 11.08
N GLU A 287 -32.78 -19.90 9.89
CA GLU A 287 -32.48 -20.54 8.61
C GLU A 287 -31.39 -19.78 7.86
N GLY A 288 -30.42 -20.50 7.32
CA GLY A 288 -29.37 -19.94 6.48
C GLY A 288 -29.82 -19.77 5.04
N TYR A 289 -29.47 -18.62 4.45
CA TYR A 289 -29.73 -18.25 3.07
C TYR A 289 -28.41 -17.93 2.36
N ILE A 290 -28.25 -18.47 1.14
CA ILE A 290 -27.14 -18.15 0.26
C ILE A 290 -27.71 -17.42 -0.96
N LEU A 291 -27.08 -16.31 -1.34
CA LEU A 291 -27.45 -15.53 -2.51
C LEU A 291 -26.25 -15.41 -3.45
N GLU A 292 -26.46 -15.76 -4.71
CA GLU A 292 -25.44 -15.74 -5.79
C GLU A 292 -25.83 -14.79 -6.91
N THR A 293 -24.86 -14.00 -7.40
CA THR A 293 -25.05 -13.01 -8.47
C THR A 293 -24.44 -13.48 -9.78
N HIS A 294 -25.16 -14.34 -10.50
CA HIS A 294 -24.64 -14.91 -11.74
C HIS A 294 -24.56 -13.85 -12.84
N GLY A 295 -23.33 -13.45 -13.17
CA GLY A 295 -23.03 -12.59 -14.31
C GLY A 295 -23.07 -13.33 -15.65
N LEU A 296 -22.75 -12.63 -16.75
CA LEU A 296 -22.80 -13.18 -18.11
C LEU A 296 -21.98 -14.47 -18.29
N GLN A 297 -20.88 -14.59 -17.53
CA GLN A 297 -19.98 -15.75 -17.59
C GLN A 297 -20.63 -17.09 -17.21
N HIS A 298 -21.77 -17.08 -16.51
CA HIS A 298 -22.51 -18.29 -16.15
C HIS A 298 -23.46 -18.76 -17.27
N TYR A 299 -23.68 -17.92 -18.28
CA TYR A 299 -24.66 -18.15 -19.35
C TYR A 299 -24.04 -18.23 -20.74
N GLU A 300 -22.92 -17.53 -20.98
CA GLU A 300 -22.27 -17.44 -22.28
C GLU A 300 -20.75 -17.59 -22.13
N ASP A 301 -20.11 -18.15 -23.15
CA ASP A 301 -18.65 -18.21 -23.20
C ASP A 301 -18.06 -16.82 -23.40
N CYS A 302 -17.66 -16.22 -22.29
CA CYS A 302 -17.15 -14.86 -22.24
C CYS A 302 -15.61 -14.79 -22.20
N PHE A 303 -14.93 -15.93 -22.01
CA PHE A 303 -13.52 -15.92 -21.60
C PHE A 303 -12.64 -16.91 -22.34
N SER A 304 -13.15 -17.69 -23.29
CA SER A 304 -12.35 -18.61 -24.10
C SER A 304 -11.17 -17.95 -24.81
N TYR A 305 -11.30 -16.69 -25.22
CA TYR A 305 -10.21 -15.94 -25.86
C TYR A 305 -9.05 -15.56 -24.93
N TYR A 306 -9.22 -15.62 -23.61
CA TYR A 306 -8.15 -15.37 -22.63
C TYR A 306 -7.26 -16.60 -22.39
N GLY A 307 -7.50 -17.70 -23.11
CA GLY A 307 -6.66 -18.88 -23.12
C GLY A 307 -6.88 -19.82 -21.93
N LYS A 308 -5.99 -20.82 -21.80
CA LYS A 308 -6.15 -22.00 -20.92
C LYS A 308 -6.32 -21.70 -19.41
N LYS A 309 -6.09 -20.47 -18.96
CA LYS A 309 -6.20 -20.08 -17.53
C LYS A 309 -7.61 -19.67 -17.13
N SER A 310 -8.44 -19.22 -18.07
CA SER A 310 -9.84 -18.91 -17.80
C SER A 310 -10.67 -20.19 -17.77
N LYS A 311 -11.73 -20.18 -16.96
CA LYS A 311 -12.71 -21.27 -16.99
C LYS A 311 -13.57 -21.15 -18.23
N THR A 312 -13.94 -22.29 -18.81
CA THR A 312 -14.98 -22.36 -19.85
C THR A 312 -16.36 -22.21 -19.23
N LEU A 313 -17.39 -22.04 -20.06
CA LEU A 313 -18.78 -22.00 -19.62
C LEU A 313 -19.16 -23.28 -18.87
N GLU A 314 -18.74 -24.44 -19.37
CA GLU A 314 -19.02 -25.74 -18.73
C GLU A 314 -18.32 -25.85 -17.38
N GLU A 315 -17.08 -25.35 -17.27
CA GLU A 315 -16.34 -25.33 -16.01
C GLU A 315 -16.97 -24.39 -14.97
N GLU A 316 -17.51 -23.23 -15.39
CA GLU A 316 -18.26 -22.36 -14.46
C GLU A 316 -19.58 -23.00 -14.02
N GLN A 317 -20.35 -23.58 -14.94
CA GLN A 317 -21.60 -24.28 -14.58
C GLN A 317 -21.36 -25.48 -13.68
N GLU A 318 -20.27 -26.23 -13.88
CA GLU A 318 -19.89 -27.32 -12.99
C GLU A 318 -19.47 -26.80 -11.61
N ASN A 319 -18.73 -25.68 -11.56
CA ASN A 319 -18.40 -25.02 -10.30
C ASN A 319 -19.65 -24.59 -9.52
N ASP A 320 -20.67 -24.07 -10.20
CA ASP A 320 -21.93 -23.65 -9.60
C ASP A 320 -22.71 -24.85 -9.04
N LYS A 321 -22.76 -25.97 -9.77
CA LYS A 321 -23.35 -27.22 -9.27
C LYS A 321 -22.64 -27.75 -8.04
N ILE A 322 -21.29 -27.70 -8.02
CA ILE A 322 -20.51 -28.11 -6.85
C ILE A 322 -20.87 -27.23 -5.64
N LYS A 323 -20.94 -25.91 -5.83
CA LYS A 323 -21.34 -24.95 -4.79
C LYS A 323 -22.73 -25.27 -4.23
N GLU A 324 -23.70 -25.40 -5.12
CA GLU A 324 -25.08 -25.70 -4.74
C GLU A 324 -25.19 -27.04 -3.98
N ASN A 325 -24.59 -28.11 -4.51
CA ASN A 325 -24.61 -29.42 -3.87
C ASN A 325 -23.96 -29.41 -2.47
N LEU A 326 -22.85 -28.68 -2.32
CA LEU A 326 -22.20 -28.53 -1.02
C LEU A 326 -23.09 -27.76 -0.03
N ALA A 327 -23.75 -26.69 -0.47
CA ALA A 327 -24.67 -25.94 0.38
C ALA A 327 -25.84 -26.82 0.86
N LEU A 328 -26.49 -27.54 -0.06
CA LEU A 328 -27.61 -28.44 0.23
C LEU A 328 -27.22 -29.55 1.22
N LYS A 329 -26.06 -30.17 1.00
CA LYS A 329 -25.55 -31.24 1.89
C LYS A 329 -25.26 -30.75 3.31
N ASN A 330 -25.02 -29.45 3.49
CA ASN A 330 -24.69 -28.84 4.76
C ASN A 330 -25.85 -28.02 5.36
N GLY A 331 -27.09 -28.33 4.99
CA GLY A 331 -28.29 -27.85 5.68
C GLY A 331 -28.91 -26.56 5.13
N ILE A 332 -28.39 -26.01 4.03
CA ILE A 332 -29.09 -24.94 3.30
C ILE A 332 -30.22 -25.58 2.51
N LYS A 333 -31.46 -25.10 2.70
CA LYS A 333 -32.60 -25.60 1.95
C LYS A 333 -32.52 -25.18 0.48
N LYS A 334 -33.13 -25.95 -0.42
CA LYS A 334 -33.08 -25.68 -1.86
C LYS A 334 -33.66 -24.32 -2.22
N GLU A 335 -34.76 -23.95 -1.59
CA GLU A 335 -35.42 -22.65 -1.71
C GLU A 335 -34.63 -21.49 -1.09
N ASN A 336 -33.67 -21.78 -0.21
CA ASN A 336 -32.82 -20.78 0.45
C ASN A 336 -31.48 -20.57 -0.29
N TYR A 337 -31.19 -21.37 -1.33
CA TYR A 337 -30.10 -21.14 -2.27
C TYR A 337 -30.62 -20.33 -3.46
N ILE A 338 -30.47 -19.02 -3.39
CA ILE A 338 -31.09 -18.07 -4.31
C ILE A 338 -30.05 -17.63 -5.35
N ILE A 339 -30.35 -17.87 -6.62
CA ILE A 339 -29.51 -17.41 -7.75
C ILE A 339 -30.22 -16.25 -8.44
N LEU A 340 -29.53 -15.12 -8.57
CA LEU A 340 -30.01 -13.96 -9.31
C LEU A 340 -29.34 -13.87 -10.68
N ASP A 341 -30.16 -13.74 -11.71
CA ASP A 341 -29.71 -13.45 -13.07
C ASP A 341 -29.23 -12.01 -13.18
N CYS A 342 -27.92 -11.85 -13.08
CA CYS A 342 -27.22 -10.58 -13.14
C CYS A 342 -26.44 -10.42 -14.45
N ARG A 343 -26.82 -11.16 -15.51
CA ARG A 343 -26.07 -11.16 -16.79
C ARG A 343 -25.93 -9.77 -17.41
N LYS A 344 -26.90 -8.88 -17.17
CA LYS A 344 -26.81 -7.46 -17.50
C LYS A 344 -26.66 -6.63 -16.24
N SER A 345 -25.57 -5.89 -16.15
CA SER A 345 -25.32 -4.92 -15.07
C SER A 345 -26.13 -3.62 -15.26
N GLU A 346 -27.46 -3.77 -15.28
CA GLU A 346 -28.46 -2.72 -15.51
C GLU A 346 -29.52 -2.77 -14.40
N LEU A 347 -29.98 -1.61 -13.95
CA LEU A 347 -30.90 -1.48 -12.80
C LEU A 347 -32.16 -2.33 -12.97
N GLU A 348 -32.90 -2.12 -14.07
CA GLU A 348 -34.17 -2.82 -14.30
C GLU A 348 -33.99 -4.34 -14.47
N TRP A 349 -32.87 -4.79 -15.04
CA TRP A 349 -32.59 -6.22 -15.17
C TRP A 349 -32.42 -6.90 -13.81
N ILE A 350 -31.55 -6.32 -12.98
CA ILE A 350 -31.27 -6.85 -11.63
C ILE A 350 -32.52 -6.74 -10.76
N ARG A 351 -33.26 -5.63 -10.84
CA ARG A 351 -34.54 -5.44 -10.15
C ARG A 351 -35.53 -6.54 -10.50
N ASN A 352 -35.71 -6.82 -11.78
CA ASN A 352 -36.59 -7.90 -12.23
C ASN A 352 -36.13 -9.27 -11.74
N SER A 353 -34.82 -9.53 -11.72
CA SER A 353 -34.32 -10.79 -11.16
C SER A 353 -34.61 -10.91 -9.65
N ILE A 354 -34.53 -9.82 -8.89
CA ILE A 354 -34.80 -9.83 -7.45
C ILE A 354 -36.29 -10.03 -7.18
N ILE A 355 -37.16 -9.28 -7.87
CA ILE A 355 -38.62 -9.36 -7.70
C ILE A 355 -39.15 -10.76 -8.04
N ASN A 356 -38.55 -11.43 -9.02
CA ASN A 356 -38.94 -12.78 -9.43
C ASN A 356 -38.20 -13.88 -8.64
N SER A 357 -37.50 -13.54 -7.56
CA SER A 357 -36.79 -14.49 -6.70
C SER A 357 -37.46 -14.64 -5.35
N LYS A 358 -36.99 -15.62 -4.56
CA LYS A 358 -37.41 -15.84 -3.17
C LYS A 358 -37.27 -14.59 -2.29
N LEU A 359 -36.38 -13.64 -2.64
CA LEU A 359 -36.23 -12.39 -1.90
C LEU A 359 -37.53 -11.57 -1.82
N ASN A 360 -38.38 -11.61 -2.84
CA ASN A 360 -39.66 -10.91 -2.84
C ASN A 360 -40.70 -11.54 -1.90
N GLU A 361 -40.53 -12.83 -1.58
CA GLU A 361 -41.35 -13.52 -0.59
C GLU A 361 -40.82 -13.30 0.84
N LEU A 362 -39.50 -13.12 0.99
CA LEU A 362 -38.84 -12.93 2.29
C LEU A 362 -38.95 -11.49 2.82
N PHE A 363 -39.02 -10.51 1.93
CA PHE A 363 -38.92 -9.09 2.30
C PHE A 363 -39.96 -8.24 1.58
N ASP A 364 -40.42 -7.19 2.26
CA ASP A 364 -41.17 -6.11 1.62
C ASP A 364 -40.24 -5.20 0.81
N LEU A 365 -40.14 -5.49 -0.48
CA LEU A 365 -39.29 -4.75 -1.43
C LEU A 365 -39.86 -3.37 -1.79
N SER A 366 -41.08 -3.01 -1.38
CA SER A 366 -41.66 -1.69 -1.66
C SER A 366 -40.92 -0.56 -0.96
N SER A 367 -40.27 -0.87 0.17
CA SER A 367 -39.46 0.04 0.97
C SER A 367 -38.06 0.33 0.37
N ILE A 368 -37.66 -0.40 -0.67
CA ILE A 368 -36.33 -0.27 -1.27
C ILE A 368 -36.26 0.91 -2.24
N ASP A 369 -35.36 1.85 -1.94
CA ASP A 369 -34.92 2.87 -2.89
C ASP A 369 -33.91 2.27 -3.89
N TRP A 370 -34.45 1.73 -4.98
CA TRP A 370 -33.68 1.15 -6.09
C TRP A 370 -32.66 2.12 -6.69
N LYS A 371 -33.00 3.41 -6.74
CA LYS A 371 -32.12 4.45 -7.28
C LYS A 371 -30.92 4.62 -6.37
N GLN A 372 -31.13 4.76 -5.06
CA GLN A 372 -30.04 4.87 -4.10
C GLN A 372 -29.09 3.65 -4.15
N CYS A 373 -29.63 2.45 -4.28
CA CYS A 373 -28.81 1.24 -4.44
C CYS A 373 -27.94 1.30 -5.70
N CYS A 374 -28.53 1.76 -6.81
CA CYS A 374 -27.83 1.96 -8.08
C CYS A 374 -26.74 3.04 -7.99
N GLU A 375 -27.05 4.17 -7.35
CA GLU A 375 -26.08 5.26 -7.13
C GLU A 375 -24.90 4.80 -6.28
N PHE A 376 -25.13 4.00 -5.23
CA PHE A 376 -24.07 3.42 -4.43
C PHE A 376 -23.18 2.47 -5.25
N ALA A 377 -23.78 1.59 -6.05
CA ALA A 377 -23.06 0.67 -6.91
C ALA A 377 -22.22 1.36 -8.01
N LEU A 378 -22.61 2.59 -8.40
CA LEU A 378 -21.92 3.41 -9.39
C LEU A 378 -21.06 4.53 -8.82
N LYS A 379 -21.00 4.70 -7.49
CA LYS A 379 -20.32 5.81 -6.81
C LYS A 379 -18.81 5.88 -7.09
N SER A 380 -18.27 4.94 -7.85
CA SER A 380 -16.87 4.75 -8.19
C SER A 380 -16.38 5.59 -9.39
N LEU A 381 -15.37 5.10 -10.13
CA LEU A 381 -14.79 5.71 -11.33
C LEU A 381 -15.82 6.28 -12.32
N VAL A 382 -17.02 5.69 -12.37
CA VAL A 382 -18.16 6.19 -13.15
C VAL A 382 -18.58 7.59 -12.68
N LYS A 383 -18.77 7.77 -11.37
CA LYS A 383 -19.16 9.03 -10.76
C LYS A 383 -18.10 10.11 -10.99
N MET A 384 -16.82 9.80 -10.73
CA MET A 384 -15.71 10.74 -10.97
C MET A 384 -15.63 11.19 -12.44
N VAL A 385 -15.77 10.26 -13.39
CA VAL A 385 -15.81 10.57 -14.82
C VAL A 385 -16.98 11.50 -15.17
N CYS A 386 -18.14 11.28 -14.56
CA CYS A 386 -19.32 12.12 -14.77
C CYS A 386 -19.17 13.51 -14.14
N GLU A 387 -18.60 13.62 -12.93
CA GLU A 387 -18.34 14.89 -12.25
C GLU A 387 -17.34 15.73 -13.04
N ILE A 388 -16.23 15.15 -13.50
CA ILE A 388 -15.26 15.84 -14.37
C ILE A 388 -15.94 16.36 -15.64
N LYS A 389 -16.82 15.57 -16.28
CA LYS A 389 -17.54 16.00 -17.49
C LYS A 389 -18.58 17.08 -17.21
N ARG A 390 -19.28 17.01 -16.07
CA ARG A 390 -20.24 18.03 -15.61
C ARG A 390 -19.53 19.35 -15.37
N ASP A 391 -18.43 19.31 -14.62
CA ASP A 391 -17.68 20.50 -14.23
C ASP A 391 -16.87 21.07 -15.41
N ASN A 392 -16.61 20.25 -16.44
CA ASN A 392 -15.91 20.64 -17.66
C ASN A 392 -16.66 20.15 -18.93
N PRO A 393 -17.79 20.77 -19.32
CA PRO A 393 -18.65 20.30 -20.41
C PRO A 393 -17.96 20.18 -21.78
N ASN A 394 -16.87 20.92 -21.97
CA ASN A 394 -16.09 20.98 -23.20
C ASN A 394 -15.02 19.89 -23.33
N LEU A 395 -14.72 19.15 -22.24
CA LEU A 395 -13.83 18.00 -22.32
C LEU A 395 -14.46 16.89 -23.15
N THR A 396 -13.75 16.42 -24.16
CA THR A 396 -14.18 15.30 -24.98
C THR A 396 -14.02 13.99 -24.20
N SER A 397 -14.77 12.95 -24.57
CA SER A 397 -14.57 11.62 -23.98
C SER A 397 -13.14 11.09 -24.17
N THR A 398 -12.41 11.56 -25.19
CA THR A 398 -11.00 11.21 -25.41
C THR A 398 -10.09 11.86 -24.36
N GLU A 399 -10.29 13.13 -24.05
CA GLU A 399 -9.50 13.84 -23.04
C GLU A 399 -9.73 13.22 -21.65
N ILE A 400 -10.98 12.93 -21.31
CA ILE A 400 -11.32 12.24 -20.06
C ILE A 400 -10.72 10.83 -20.02
N SER A 401 -10.77 10.09 -21.14
CA SER A 401 -10.13 8.78 -21.28
C SER A 401 -8.62 8.84 -20.98
N ASN A 402 -7.93 9.87 -21.44
CA ASN A 402 -6.51 10.08 -21.15
C ASN A 402 -6.25 10.44 -19.68
N MET A 403 -7.09 11.30 -19.08
CA MET A 403 -6.98 11.70 -17.67
C MET A 403 -7.10 10.51 -16.72
N PHE A 404 -8.08 9.63 -16.98
CA PHE A 404 -8.35 8.45 -16.15
C PHE A 404 -7.59 7.19 -16.61
N LYS A 405 -6.80 7.28 -17.70
CA LYS A 405 -6.12 6.13 -18.34
C LYS A 405 -7.08 4.97 -18.65
N LEU A 406 -8.31 5.30 -19.05
CA LEU A 406 -9.35 4.35 -19.42
C LEU A 406 -9.50 4.26 -20.93
N SER A 407 -10.09 3.16 -21.42
CA SER A 407 -10.50 3.12 -22.82
C SER A 407 -11.59 4.17 -23.09
N LYS A 408 -11.55 4.80 -24.27
CA LYS A 408 -12.60 5.73 -24.72
C LYS A 408 -13.99 5.09 -24.64
N THR A 409 -14.11 3.82 -24.99
CA THR A 409 -15.36 3.06 -24.92
C THR A 409 -15.89 2.95 -23.49
N THR A 410 -15.02 2.70 -22.52
CA THR A 410 -15.38 2.66 -21.09
C THR A 410 -15.90 4.01 -20.61
N VAL A 411 -15.21 5.10 -20.94
CA VAL A 411 -15.65 6.47 -20.59
C VAL A 411 -17.02 6.77 -21.19
N LYS A 412 -17.25 6.43 -22.47
CA LYS A 412 -18.57 6.61 -23.11
C LYS A 412 -19.68 5.84 -22.38
N LYS A 413 -19.40 4.58 -21.99
CA LYS A 413 -20.34 3.76 -21.21
C LYS A 413 -20.64 4.41 -19.86
N TYR A 414 -19.62 4.94 -19.17
CA TYR A 414 -19.78 5.59 -17.88
C TYR A 414 -20.62 6.86 -17.97
N LEU A 415 -20.32 7.75 -18.92
CA LEU A 415 -21.09 8.96 -19.17
C LEU A 415 -22.55 8.64 -19.52
N SER A 416 -22.78 7.64 -20.38
CA SER A 416 -24.14 7.20 -20.71
C SER A 416 -24.91 6.66 -19.50
N LYS A 417 -24.26 5.87 -18.64
CA LYS A 417 -24.86 5.40 -17.38
C LYS A 417 -25.20 6.57 -16.45
N GLY A 418 -24.25 7.49 -16.26
CA GLY A 418 -24.44 8.66 -15.40
C GLY A 418 -25.55 9.61 -15.87
N SER A 419 -25.67 9.84 -17.19
CA SER A 419 -26.76 10.62 -17.77
C SER A 419 -28.13 10.06 -17.44
N LYS A 420 -28.31 8.73 -17.50
CA LYS A 420 -29.60 8.08 -17.21
C LYS A 420 -29.98 8.15 -15.73
N ILE A 421 -29.00 8.08 -14.83
CA ILE A 421 -29.24 7.86 -13.40
C ILE A 421 -29.30 9.17 -12.64
N TRP A 422 -28.33 10.04 -12.88
CA TRP A 422 -28.18 11.28 -12.13
C TRP A 422 -28.71 12.50 -12.87
N ASN A 423 -28.91 12.41 -14.19
CA ASN A 423 -29.21 13.56 -15.06
C ASN A 423 -28.17 14.71 -14.94
N TRP A 424 -26.96 14.42 -14.44
CA TRP A 424 -25.90 15.41 -14.21
C TRP A 424 -25.11 15.77 -15.47
N VAL A 425 -25.13 14.88 -16.45
CA VAL A 425 -24.37 15.04 -17.69
C VAL A 425 -25.34 14.84 -18.83
N HIS A 426 -25.48 15.83 -19.71
CA HIS A 426 -26.20 15.67 -20.96
C HIS A 426 -25.24 15.06 -22.01
N TYR A 427 -25.04 13.74 -21.94
CA TYR A 427 -24.17 13.02 -22.88
C TYR A 427 -24.98 12.48 -24.05
N ASP A 428 -24.88 13.15 -25.20
CA ASP A 428 -25.32 12.61 -26.49
C ASP A 428 -24.10 12.14 -27.29
N PRO A 429 -24.00 10.83 -27.62
CA PRO A 429 -22.93 10.28 -28.44
C PRO A 429 -22.72 11.01 -29.78
N LYS A 430 -23.80 11.50 -30.42
CA LYS A 430 -23.75 12.19 -31.71
C LYS A 430 -23.12 13.58 -31.55
N GLU A 431 -23.54 14.33 -30.52
CA GLU A 431 -22.97 15.65 -30.23
C GLU A 431 -21.51 15.56 -29.83
N GLU A 432 -21.12 14.56 -29.04
CA GLU A 432 -19.71 14.36 -28.66
C GLU A 432 -18.84 13.94 -29.86
N MET A 433 -19.40 13.21 -30.83
CA MET A 433 -18.73 12.92 -32.09
C MET A 433 -18.50 14.19 -32.91
N LYS A 434 -19.50 15.09 -33.00
CA LYS A 434 -19.36 16.39 -33.66
C LYS A 434 -18.28 17.24 -33.00
N LYS A 435 -18.30 17.39 -31.67
CA LYS A 435 -17.27 18.14 -30.91
C LYS A 435 -15.86 17.60 -31.15
N SER A 436 -15.71 16.28 -31.12
CA SER A 436 -14.43 15.62 -31.40
C SER A 436 -13.98 15.86 -32.86
N GLY A 437 -14.91 15.80 -33.81
CA GLY A 437 -14.67 16.10 -35.21
C GLY A 437 -14.20 17.53 -35.44
N VAL A 438 -14.86 18.51 -34.80
CA VAL A 438 -14.48 19.93 -34.87
C VAL A 438 -13.08 20.17 -34.29
N LYS A 439 -12.76 19.60 -33.11
CA LYS A 439 -11.40 19.70 -32.54
C LYS A 439 -10.35 19.06 -33.45
N CYS A 440 -10.62 17.88 -33.99
CA CYS A 440 -9.72 17.19 -34.91
C CYS A 440 -9.53 17.97 -36.23
N ALA A 441 -10.59 18.58 -36.75
CA ALA A 441 -10.53 19.45 -37.91
C ALA A 441 -9.66 20.68 -37.66
N LYS A 442 -9.81 21.34 -36.50
CA LYS A 442 -8.94 22.46 -36.11
C LYS A 442 -7.46 22.05 -36.00
N LEU A 443 -7.17 20.90 -35.38
CA LEU A 443 -5.79 20.39 -35.27
C LEU A 443 -5.18 19.99 -36.62
N LYS A 444 -6.01 19.62 -37.60
CA LYS A 444 -5.57 19.24 -38.96
C LYS A 444 -5.60 20.39 -39.96
N CYS A 445 -6.12 21.56 -39.59
CA CYS A 445 -6.06 22.74 -40.44
C CYS A 445 -4.60 23.15 -40.59
N LYS A 446 -4.13 23.18 -41.82
CA LYS A 446 -2.82 23.71 -42.18
C LYS A 446 -3.03 25.07 -42.82
N GLU A 447 -2.25 26.05 -42.37
CA GLU A 447 -2.21 27.34 -43.02
C GLU A 447 -1.73 27.15 -44.46
N VAL A 448 -2.36 27.86 -45.39
CA VAL A 448 -2.04 27.80 -46.81
C VAL A 448 -1.72 29.19 -47.32
N GLU A 449 -0.64 29.28 -48.08
CA GLU A 449 -0.24 30.49 -48.78
C GLU A 449 -0.47 30.31 -50.28
N ILE A 450 -0.98 31.36 -50.92
CA ILE A 450 -1.27 31.42 -52.35
C ILE A 450 -0.29 32.35 -53.04
N PHE A 451 0.18 31.94 -54.23
CA PHE A 451 1.16 32.69 -55.01
C PHE A 451 0.68 32.86 -56.45
N LYS A 452 1.05 33.97 -57.07
CA LYS A 452 0.93 34.23 -58.51
C LYS A 452 2.25 34.77 -59.02
N ASP A 453 2.80 34.14 -60.05
CA ASP A 453 4.09 34.51 -60.63
C ASP A 453 5.20 34.62 -59.56
N GLU A 454 5.23 33.64 -58.63
CA GLU A 454 6.13 33.56 -57.47
C GLU A 454 5.97 34.68 -56.41
N ILE A 455 4.96 35.56 -56.56
CA ILE A 455 4.64 36.60 -55.57
C ILE A 455 3.55 36.07 -54.63
N SER A 456 3.82 36.12 -53.32
CA SER A 456 2.82 35.76 -52.31
C SER A 456 1.67 36.77 -52.30
N LEU A 457 0.45 36.26 -52.36
CA LEU A 457 -0.78 37.06 -52.29
C LEU A 457 -1.45 36.98 -50.90
N GLY A 458 -0.80 36.30 -49.95
CA GLY A 458 -1.23 36.22 -48.57
C GLY A 458 -1.48 34.80 -48.06
N LYS A 459 -1.59 34.72 -46.74
CA LYS A 459 -1.81 33.47 -46.00
C LYS A 459 -3.24 33.34 -45.51
N PHE A 460 -3.72 32.12 -45.50
CA PHE A 460 -5.08 31.76 -45.09
C PHE A 460 -5.03 30.60 -44.10
N GLU A 461 -5.85 30.68 -43.06
CA GLU A 461 -5.89 29.68 -41.97
C GLU A 461 -6.11 28.24 -42.45
N SER A 462 -6.73 28.04 -43.63
CA SER A 462 -6.91 26.74 -44.27
C SER A 462 -7.29 26.86 -45.74
N CYS A 463 -7.17 25.76 -46.49
CA CYS A 463 -7.69 25.65 -47.87
C CYS A 463 -9.18 26.00 -47.96
N THR A 464 -9.99 25.64 -46.96
CA THR A 464 -11.42 25.96 -46.92
C THR A 464 -11.65 27.47 -46.79
N LYS A 465 -10.89 28.14 -45.93
CA LYS A 465 -10.96 29.62 -45.80
C LYS A 465 -10.47 30.34 -47.05
N LEU A 466 -9.49 29.76 -47.74
CA LEU A 466 -9.06 30.26 -49.04
C LEU A 466 -10.15 30.09 -50.11
N GLU A 467 -10.80 28.93 -50.21
CA GLU A 467 -11.94 28.72 -51.10
C GLU A 467 -13.08 29.72 -50.84
N GLU A 468 -13.52 29.86 -49.58
CA GLU A 468 -14.60 30.79 -49.18
C GLU A 468 -14.34 32.24 -49.64
N LYS A 469 -13.08 32.69 -49.60
CA LYS A 469 -12.68 34.05 -49.95
C LYS A 469 -12.25 34.21 -51.40
N SER A 470 -11.94 33.12 -52.09
CA SER A 470 -11.24 33.14 -53.38
C SER A 470 -11.95 33.98 -54.45
N GLU A 471 -13.25 33.82 -54.57
CA GLU A 471 -14.05 34.51 -55.58
C GLU A 471 -14.12 36.03 -55.33
N LYS A 472 -14.23 36.43 -54.05
CA LYS A 472 -14.27 37.85 -53.67
C LYS A 472 -12.90 38.53 -53.76
N VAL A 473 -11.83 37.83 -53.39
CA VAL A 473 -10.48 38.41 -53.28
C VAL A 473 -9.71 38.32 -54.59
N PHE A 474 -9.85 37.22 -55.33
CA PHE A 474 -9.08 36.95 -56.54
C PHE A 474 -9.94 36.92 -57.80
N GLY A 475 -11.25 37.16 -57.70
CA GLY A 475 -12.18 37.10 -58.83
C GLY A 475 -12.37 35.69 -59.41
N ILE A 476 -11.84 34.66 -58.74
CA ILE A 476 -11.88 33.28 -59.23
C ILE A 476 -12.29 32.31 -58.12
N LYS A 477 -13.16 31.36 -58.45
CA LYS A 477 -13.54 30.31 -57.52
C LYS A 477 -12.49 29.20 -57.47
N LEU A 478 -11.82 29.03 -56.33
CA LEU A 478 -10.87 27.95 -56.08
C LEU A 478 -11.53 26.83 -55.25
N ALA A 479 -11.20 25.56 -55.53
CA ALA A 479 -11.70 24.42 -54.76
C ALA A 479 -10.67 23.92 -53.75
N GLN A 480 -11.04 23.74 -52.47
CA GLN A 480 -10.18 23.31 -51.37
C GLN A 480 -9.52 21.95 -51.66
N SER A 481 -10.25 21.02 -52.28
CA SER A 481 -9.71 19.71 -52.67
C SER A 481 -8.55 19.84 -53.66
N ARG A 482 -8.65 20.77 -54.63
CA ARG A 482 -7.59 21.04 -55.61
C ARG A 482 -6.40 21.76 -54.98
N ILE A 483 -6.65 22.75 -54.12
CA ILE A 483 -5.59 23.43 -53.37
C ILE A 483 -4.80 22.39 -52.54
N SER A 484 -5.52 21.52 -51.82
CA SER A 484 -4.89 20.48 -51.00
C SER A 484 -4.07 19.47 -51.82
N ASP A 485 -4.54 19.09 -53.01
CA ASP A 485 -3.80 18.22 -53.92
C ASP A 485 -2.48 18.86 -54.38
N ILE A 486 -2.45 20.18 -54.58
CA ILE A 486 -1.26 20.90 -55.05
C ILE A 486 -0.24 21.08 -53.93
N CYS A 487 -0.69 21.28 -52.70
CA CYS A 487 0.19 21.40 -51.54
C CYS A 487 0.73 20.04 -51.03
N ASN A 488 0.22 18.90 -51.50
CA ASN A 488 0.59 17.57 -50.99
C ASN A 488 1.72 16.93 -51.80
N PRO A 489 2.92 16.68 -51.22
CA PRO A 489 4.07 16.08 -51.93
C PRO A 489 3.81 14.71 -52.54
N LYS A 490 2.80 13.98 -52.05
CA LYS A 490 2.43 12.64 -52.56
C LYS A 490 1.44 12.69 -53.72
N SER A 491 0.94 13.87 -54.08
CA SER A 491 -0.03 14.06 -55.16
C SER A 491 0.67 14.19 -56.51
N LYS A 492 0.04 13.65 -57.56
CA LYS A 492 0.49 13.87 -58.95
C LYS A 492 0.40 15.33 -59.39
N ARG A 493 -0.27 16.18 -58.61
CA ARG A 493 -0.49 17.61 -58.87
C ARG A 493 0.37 18.50 -57.98
N TYR A 494 1.32 17.94 -57.25
CA TYR A 494 2.18 18.69 -56.34
C TYR A 494 2.88 19.83 -57.08
N GLN A 495 2.77 21.06 -56.55
CA GLN A 495 3.34 22.28 -57.12
C GLN A 495 2.91 22.61 -58.57
N THR A 496 1.81 22.03 -59.04
CA THR A 496 1.25 22.39 -60.36
C THR A 496 0.45 23.70 -60.30
N LEU A 497 0.42 24.42 -61.43
CA LEU A 497 -0.37 25.63 -61.57
C LEU A 497 -1.86 25.29 -61.59
N TYR A 498 -2.67 25.98 -60.78
CA TYR A 498 -4.13 25.85 -60.79
C TYR A 498 -4.78 27.21 -60.94
N LYS A 499 -5.46 27.39 -62.08
CA LYS A 499 -6.09 28.65 -62.47
C LYS A 499 -5.15 29.87 -62.39
N GLY A 500 -3.86 29.66 -62.69
CA GLY A 500 -2.85 30.74 -62.64
C GLY A 500 -2.14 30.91 -61.30
N PHE A 501 -2.41 30.06 -60.30
CA PHE A 501 -1.84 30.17 -58.95
C PHE A 501 -1.10 28.90 -58.53
N THR A 502 -0.13 29.05 -57.63
CA THR A 502 0.50 27.95 -56.87
C THR A 502 0.21 28.11 -55.37
N PHE A 503 0.38 27.03 -54.61
CA PHE A 503 -0.03 26.97 -53.20
C PHE A 503 1.00 26.20 -52.36
N LYS A 504 1.15 26.61 -51.10
CA LYS A 504 2.06 25.94 -50.15
C LYS A 504 1.43 25.84 -48.77
N TYR A 505 1.57 24.67 -48.13
CA TYR A 505 1.24 24.49 -46.71
C TYR A 505 2.36 25.05 -45.83
N HIS A 506 1.98 25.65 -44.70
CA HIS A 506 2.84 25.99 -43.57
C HIS A 506 2.63 25.05 -42.39
#